data_AF-A0A2R6GKQ4-F1
#
_entry.id   AF-A0A2R6GKQ4-F1
#
_cell.length_a   1.000
_cell.length_b   1.000
_cell.length_c   1.000
_cell.angle_alpha   90.00
_cell.angle_beta   90.00
_cell.angle_gamma   90.00
#
_symmetry.space_group_name_H-M   'P 1'
#
loop_
_entity.id
_entity.type
_entity.pdbx_description
1 polymer ?
#
loop_
_entity_poly.entity_id
_entity_poly.type
_entity_poly.pdbx_seq_one_letter_code
_entity_poly.pdbx_strand_id
1 'polypeptide(L)'
;MVDFQERDTKRGLREDQEAAHEGPAAEGDGAADEGAPPPGDGEAEIDEVRQQLEERPESDGGQKAHPDESAADPGDDGDHDDHGHEDHGHDHHHHEHDLDELGAAVVTVSSSRTLADDPSGDHVVEALVDAGHDVVTRELIPDDYDDVQHTVDSLVRRSDVDVVVTTGGTGVTPDDRTPEAVRPLFEKELPGFGELFRRYSYGEIGTRVVGTRATAGIIDGVPVFCFPGSTDAVQLGVEEIVVEEAPHLAGLAQRDADEE
;
A
#
# COMPACT_ATOMS: atom_id res chain seq x y z
N MET A 1 -36.48 26.31 16.79
CA MET A 1 -36.80 27.10 17.99
C MET A 1 -37.77 26.30 18.84
N VAL A 2 -37.24 25.43 19.70
CA VAL A 2 -37.97 24.85 20.82
C VAL A 2 -36.96 24.72 21.95
N ASP A 3 -37.30 25.34 23.07
CA ASP A 3 -36.53 25.57 24.27
C ASP A 3 -37.12 24.65 25.35
N PHE A 4 -36.32 23.83 26.05
CA PHE A 4 -36.74 23.24 27.32
C PHE A 4 -35.58 22.73 28.20
N GLN A 5 -35.10 23.64 29.04
CA GLN A 5 -34.82 23.51 30.47
C GLN A 5 -33.89 22.40 31.02
N GLU A 6 -32.82 22.93 31.61
CA GLU A 6 -31.98 22.43 32.72
C GLU A 6 -32.67 21.52 33.75
N ARG A 7 -31.93 20.50 34.20
CA ARG A 7 -32.04 19.97 35.57
C ARG A 7 -30.67 19.80 36.19
N ASP A 8 -30.37 20.73 37.08
CA ASP A 8 -29.38 20.66 38.15
C ASP A 8 -29.96 19.83 39.31
N THR A 9 -29.22 18.83 39.80
CA THR A 9 -29.35 18.35 41.18
C THR A 9 -28.01 17.93 41.75
N LYS A 10 -27.40 18.87 42.48
CA LYS A 10 -26.43 18.65 43.56
C LYS A 10 -26.89 17.65 44.63
N ARG A 11 -26.01 16.71 44.99
CA ARG A 11 -25.78 16.11 46.33
C ARG A 11 -24.66 15.09 46.18
N GLY A 12 -23.62 14.99 46.99
CA GLY A 12 -23.24 15.66 48.23
C GLY A 12 -21.88 15.09 48.64
N LEU A 13 -21.11 15.93 49.32
CA LEU A 13 -19.76 15.72 49.84
C LEU A 13 -19.62 14.47 50.74
N ARG A 14 -18.46 13.84 50.70
CA ARG A 14 -17.75 13.31 51.88
C ARG A 14 -16.23 13.30 51.61
N GLU A 15 -15.54 14.02 52.48
CA GLU A 15 -14.09 14.13 52.65
C GLU A 15 -13.53 12.93 53.43
N ASP A 16 -12.19 12.90 53.51
CA ASP A 16 -11.30 12.15 54.42
C ASP A 16 -10.74 10.80 53.92
N GLN A 17 -9.49 10.79 53.46
CA GLN A 17 -8.32 10.51 54.32
C GLN A 17 -6.99 10.56 53.54
N GLU A 18 -6.14 11.52 53.93
CA GLU A 18 -4.69 11.48 53.80
C GLU A 18 -4.09 10.32 54.60
N ALA A 19 -3.14 9.60 54.02
CA ALA A 19 -2.12 8.88 54.77
C ALA A 19 -0.79 8.92 53.99
N ALA A 20 0.03 9.88 54.37
CA ALA A 20 1.46 9.93 54.06
C ALA A 20 2.17 8.74 54.73
N HIS A 21 3.10 8.11 54.00
CA HIS A 21 4.12 7.25 54.60
C HIS A 21 5.47 7.60 53.99
N GLU A 22 6.29 8.29 54.79
CA GLU A 22 7.71 8.52 54.55
C GLU A 22 8.55 7.37 55.13
N GLY A 23 9.58 6.99 54.35
CA GLY A 23 10.89 6.50 54.80
C GLY A 23 11.17 4.99 54.71
N PRO A 24 12.45 4.55 54.62
CA PRO A 24 13.70 5.31 54.59
C PRO A 24 14.61 5.02 53.37
N ALA A 25 15.62 5.88 53.21
CA ALA A 25 16.77 5.73 52.32
C ALA A 25 17.63 4.51 52.67
N ALA A 26 18.15 3.84 51.64
CA ALA A 26 19.25 2.89 51.75
C ALA A 26 20.30 3.18 50.66
N GLU A 27 21.53 3.20 51.12
CA GLU A 27 22.76 3.56 50.43
C GLU A 27 23.23 2.44 49.47
N GLY A 28 23.88 2.87 48.39
CA GLY A 28 25.00 2.25 47.66
C GLY A 28 25.06 0.74 47.44
N ASP A 29 25.10 0.34 46.16
CA ASP A 29 26.18 -0.53 45.69
C ASP A 29 26.53 -0.22 44.22
N GLY A 30 27.83 -0.22 43.92
CA GLY A 30 28.37 0.16 42.62
C GLY A 30 28.18 -0.94 41.59
N ALA A 31 27.51 -0.62 40.47
CA ALA A 31 27.60 -1.40 39.26
C ALA A 31 28.80 -0.91 38.45
N ALA A 32 29.82 -1.77 38.35
CA ALA A 32 30.94 -1.59 37.45
C ALA A 32 30.44 -1.55 35.99
N ASP A 33 30.95 -0.55 35.28
CA ASP A 33 30.97 -0.41 33.83
C ASP A 33 31.73 -1.62 33.23
N GLU A 34 31.01 -2.66 32.85
CA GLU A 34 31.56 -3.71 31.99
C GLU A 34 31.47 -3.23 30.54
N GLY A 35 32.63 -2.85 30.02
CA GLY A 35 32.80 -2.23 28.72
C GLY A 35 32.17 -3.02 27.57
N ALA A 36 31.64 -2.26 26.61
CA ALA A 36 31.22 -2.77 25.32
C ALA A 36 32.35 -3.59 24.66
N PRO A 37 32.06 -4.75 24.04
CA PRO A 37 33.04 -5.48 23.26
C PRO A 37 33.52 -4.60 22.09
N PRO A 38 34.81 -4.68 21.71
CA PRO A 38 35.31 -3.93 20.56
C PRO A 38 34.54 -4.35 19.30
N PRO A 39 34.29 -3.42 18.36
CA PRO A 39 33.72 -3.78 17.06
C PRO A 39 34.63 -4.83 16.42
N GLY A 40 34.05 -6.00 16.12
CA GLY A 40 34.72 -7.05 15.37
C GLY A 40 35.01 -6.59 13.95
N ASP A 41 36.05 -7.19 13.36
CA ASP A 41 36.73 -6.81 12.12
C ASP A 41 35.91 -7.05 10.84
N GLY A 42 34.63 -6.65 10.83
CA GLY A 42 33.70 -6.85 9.72
C GLY A 42 33.98 -6.01 8.47
N GLU A 43 34.91 -5.06 8.54
CA GLU A 43 35.34 -4.29 7.36
C GLU A 43 36.16 -5.16 6.38
N ALA A 44 36.85 -6.20 6.86
CA ALA A 44 37.66 -7.08 6.01
C ALA A 44 36.81 -8.05 5.16
N GLU A 45 35.67 -8.52 5.67
CA GLU A 45 34.79 -9.46 4.94
C GLU A 45 33.99 -8.77 3.82
N ILE A 46 33.68 -7.47 3.96
CA ILE A 46 32.94 -6.72 2.93
C ILE A 46 33.83 -6.39 1.73
N ASP A 47 35.12 -6.09 1.95
CA ASP A 47 36.07 -5.81 0.86
C ASP A 47 36.35 -7.07 0.00
N GLU A 48 36.31 -8.26 0.59
CA GLU A 48 36.51 -9.52 -0.13
C GLU A 48 35.31 -9.87 -1.04
N VAL A 49 34.08 -9.56 -0.59
CA VAL A 49 32.86 -9.71 -1.41
C VAL A 49 32.82 -8.69 -2.53
N ARG A 50 33.31 -7.46 -2.29
CA ARG A 50 33.39 -6.41 -3.31
C ARG A 50 34.38 -6.75 -4.43
N GLN A 51 35.56 -7.26 -4.08
CA GLN A 51 36.56 -7.69 -5.06
C GLN A 51 36.06 -8.88 -5.92
N GLN A 52 35.28 -9.80 -5.35
CA GLN A 52 34.71 -10.94 -6.10
C GLN A 52 33.62 -10.51 -7.11
N LEU A 53 32.97 -9.37 -6.91
CA LEU A 53 31.96 -8.84 -7.85
C LEU A 53 32.59 -8.04 -9.00
N GLU A 54 33.79 -7.48 -8.81
CA GLU A 54 34.51 -6.67 -9.80
C GLU A 54 35.29 -7.50 -10.84
N GLU A 55 35.49 -8.81 -10.62
CA GLU A 55 36.27 -9.70 -11.51
C GLU A 55 35.44 -10.49 -12.55
N ARG A 56 34.17 -10.14 -12.79
CA ARG A 56 33.40 -10.77 -13.87
C ARG A 56 33.82 -10.20 -15.23
N PRO A 57 34.33 -11.01 -16.18
CA PRO A 57 34.72 -10.50 -17.48
C PRO A 57 33.49 -10.06 -18.28
N GLU A 58 33.55 -8.83 -18.79
CA GLU A 58 32.68 -8.30 -19.82
C GLU A 58 32.86 -9.13 -21.11
N SER A 59 31.82 -9.83 -21.56
CA SER A 59 31.79 -10.40 -22.91
C SER A 59 31.20 -9.37 -23.86
N ASP A 60 32.07 -8.57 -24.46
CA ASP A 60 31.75 -7.62 -25.53
C ASP A 60 31.91 -8.25 -26.92
N GLY A 61 31.02 -7.85 -27.83
CA GLY A 61 31.35 -7.60 -29.23
C GLY A 61 31.30 -8.76 -30.23
N GLY A 62 30.33 -8.71 -31.16
CA GLY A 62 30.32 -9.60 -32.33
C GLY A 62 29.36 -9.23 -33.45
N GLN A 63 29.40 -7.99 -33.94
CA GLN A 63 28.69 -7.56 -35.16
C GLN A 63 29.53 -7.84 -36.41
N LYS A 64 28.97 -8.49 -37.44
CA LYS A 64 29.26 -8.22 -38.87
C LYS A 64 28.42 -9.06 -39.87
N ALA A 65 27.65 -8.33 -40.68
CA ALA A 65 27.52 -8.37 -42.15
C ALA A 65 27.35 -9.69 -42.93
N HIS A 66 26.37 -9.63 -43.84
CA HIS A 66 26.06 -10.51 -44.97
C HIS A 66 27.27 -10.91 -45.85
N PRO A 67 27.13 -12.03 -46.57
CA PRO A 67 27.12 -11.89 -48.03
C PRO A 67 25.95 -12.66 -48.71
N ASP A 68 25.54 -12.08 -49.83
CA ASP A 68 24.71 -12.63 -50.91
C ASP A 68 25.58 -13.58 -51.76
N GLU A 69 25.13 -14.83 -51.98
CA GLU A 69 25.43 -15.56 -53.22
C GLU A 69 24.29 -16.52 -53.59
N SER A 70 23.80 -16.31 -54.81
CA SER A 70 22.86 -17.11 -55.58
C SER A 70 23.32 -18.53 -55.87
N ALA A 71 22.43 -19.52 -55.69
CA ALA A 71 22.43 -20.74 -56.48
C ALA A 71 20.99 -21.25 -56.64
N ALA A 72 20.60 -21.49 -57.89
CA ALA A 72 19.31 -22.00 -58.32
C ALA A 72 19.30 -23.54 -58.42
N ASP A 73 18.08 -24.06 -58.63
CA ASP A 73 17.67 -25.37 -59.19
C ASP A 73 17.18 -26.44 -58.18
N PRO A 74 16.23 -27.35 -58.56
CA PRO A 74 14.84 -27.26 -58.10
C PRO A 74 14.25 -28.62 -57.65
N GLY A 75 12.98 -28.59 -57.22
CA GLY A 75 12.12 -29.77 -57.14
C GLY A 75 11.90 -30.26 -55.72
N ASP A 76 10.65 -30.26 -55.26
CA ASP A 76 9.85 -31.47 -55.13
C ASP A 76 8.45 -31.10 -54.64
N ASP A 77 7.44 -31.74 -55.21
CA ASP A 77 6.02 -31.47 -55.03
C ASP A 77 5.57 -31.82 -53.59
N GLY A 78 4.95 -30.87 -52.91
CA GLY A 78 4.45 -31.02 -51.55
C GLY A 78 3.18 -30.20 -51.33
N ASP A 79 2.08 -30.74 -51.82
CA ASP A 79 0.69 -30.35 -51.54
C ASP A 79 0.47 -30.35 -50.01
N HIS A 80 0.48 -29.17 -49.37
CA HIS A 80 0.12 -29.04 -47.95
C HIS A 80 -0.72 -27.77 -47.75
N ASP A 81 -1.85 -28.02 -47.12
CA ASP A 81 -3.03 -27.18 -47.03
C ASP A 81 -2.78 -25.76 -46.50
N ASP A 82 -3.40 -24.81 -47.20
CA ASP A 82 -3.63 -23.43 -46.82
C ASP A 82 -4.52 -23.39 -45.56
N HIS A 83 -3.90 -23.49 -44.39
CA HIS A 83 -4.50 -23.02 -43.15
C HIS A 83 -4.12 -21.55 -42.98
N GLY A 84 -4.97 -20.69 -43.56
CA GLY A 84 -5.07 -19.31 -43.12
C GLY A 84 -5.23 -19.29 -41.61
N HIS A 85 -4.15 -18.94 -40.90
CA HIS A 85 -4.24 -18.49 -39.53
C HIS A 85 -5.01 -17.18 -39.57
N GLU A 86 -6.33 -17.28 -39.44
CA GLU A 86 -7.16 -16.19 -38.96
C GLU A 86 -6.52 -15.74 -37.65
N ASP A 87 -5.93 -14.56 -37.70
CA ASP A 87 -5.52 -13.76 -36.57
C ASP A 87 -6.77 -13.52 -35.72
N HIS A 88 -7.08 -14.48 -34.84
CA HIS A 88 -8.00 -14.28 -33.76
C HIS A 88 -7.32 -13.29 -32.80
N GLY A 89 -7.45 -12.01 -33.13
CA GLY A 89 -7.40 -10.93 -32.17
C GLY A 89 -8.39 -11.28 -31.07
N HIS A 90 -7.88 -11.95 -30.02
CA HIS A 90 -8.56 -12.09 -28.76
C HIS A 90 -8.58 -10.69 -28.14
N ASP A 91 -9.51 -9.87 -28.60
CA ASP A 91 -9.99 -8.73 -27.82
C ASP A 91 -10.56 -9.31 -26.53
N HIS A 92 -9.73 -9.29 -25.50
CA HIS A 92 -10.06 -9.68 -24.16
C HIS A 92 -11.10 -8.69 -23.59
N HIS A 93 -12.37 -8.90 -23.91
CA HIS A 93 -13.50 -8.23 -23.27
C HIS A 93 -13.61 -8.68 -21.81
N HIS A 94 -12.72 -8.20 -20.93
CA HIS A 94 -12.80 -8.43 -19.48
C HIS A 94 -13.52 -7.29 -18.73
N HIS A 95 -13.92 -6.22 -19.43
CA HIS A 95 -14.54 -5.01 -18.84
C HIS A 95 -16.08 -5.08 -18.71
N GLU A 96 -16.71 -6.25 -18.89
CA GLU A 96 -18.19 -6.34 -18.77
C GLU A 96 -18.69 -6.01 -17.35
N HIS A 97 -17.78 -5.91 -16.39
CA HIS A 97 -18.11 -5.92 -14.96
C HIS A 97 -17.59 -4.72 -14.23
N ASP A 98 -17.03 -3.75 -14.94
CA ASP A 98 -16.48 -2.55 -14.33
C ASP A 98 -17.64 -1.69 -13.83
N LEU A 99 -17.47 -1.13 -12.63
CA LEU A 99 -18.40 -0.11 -12.14
C LEU A 99 -18.12 1.21 -12.87
N ASP A 100 -19.16 1.84 -13.43
CA ASP A 100 -19.00 3.13 -14.12
C ASP A 100 -18.56 4.25 -13.15
N GLU A 101 -18.99 4.17 -11.90
CA GLU A 101 -18.76 5.15 -10.84
C GLU A 101 -18.57 4.40 -9.50
N LEU A 102 -17.65 4.90 -8.67
CA LEU A 102 -17.33 4.33 -7.36
C LEU A 102 -17.66 5.31 -6.25
N GLY A 103 -18.20 4.81 -5.15
CA GLY A 103 -18.18 5.49 -3.85
C GLY A 103 -16.85 5.22 -3.12
N ALA A 104 -15.98 6.21 -3.03
CA ALA A 104 -14.67 6.08 -2.41
C ALA A 104 -14.63 6.60 -0.98
N ALA A 105 -13.99 5.83 -0.10
CA ALA A 105 -13.60 6.25 1.24
C ALA A 105 -12.10 6.55 1.31
N VAL A 106 -11.74 7.76 1.74
CA VAL A 106 -10.34 8.19 1.87
C VAL A 106 -9.97 8.30 3.35
N VAL A 107 -8.90 7.60 3.77
CA VAL A 107 -8.43 7.60 5.16
C VAL A 107 -6.97 8.03 5.25
N THR A 108 -6.72 9.16 5.89
CA THR A 108 -5.36 9.59 6.22
C THR A 108 -4.99 9.09 7.60
N VAL A 109 -3.94 8.28 7.69
CA VAL A 109 -3.38 7.76 8.94
C VAL A 109 -2.20 8.65 9.35
N SER A 110 -2.41 9.50 10.35
CA SER A 110 -1.37 10.42 10.83
C SER A 110 -1.64 10.94 12.23
N SER A 111 -0.60 10.96 13.06
CA SER A 111 -0.62 11.58 14.39
C SER A 111 -0.31 13.09 14.40
N SER A 112 0.08 13.67 13.25
CA SER A 112 0.56 15.06 13.16
C SER A 112 -0.22 15.95 12.19
N ARG A 113 -0.92 15.36 11.22
CA ARG A 113 -1.71 16.10 10.25
C ARG A 113 -3.08 16.48 10.80
N THR A 114 -3.73 17.39 10.08
CA THR A 114 -5.15 17.72 10.26
C THR A 114 -5.81 17.73 8.90
N LEU A 115 -7.15 17.65 8.83
CA LEU A 115 -7.85 17.74 7.55
C LEU A 115 -7.58 19.05 6.78
N ALA A 116 -7.16 20.11 7.47
CA ALA A 116 -6.78 21.38 6.84
C ALA A 116 -5.32 21.39 6.32
N ASP A 117 -4.53 20.38 6.68
CA ASP A 117 -3.12 20.22 6.31
C ASP A 117 -2.84 18.74 6.00
N ASP A 118 -3.55 18.24 4.98
CA ASP A 118 -3.46 16.87 4.52
C ASP A 118 -3.36 16.80 2.98
N PRO A 119 -2.20 17.19 2.42
CA PRO A 119 -2.01 17.25 0.97
C PRO A 119 -2.10 15.87 0.31
N SER A 120 -1.77 14.79 1.02
CA SER A 120 -1.91 13.44 0.46
C SER A 120 -3.38 13.05 0.31
N GLY A 121 -4.19 13.24 1.36
CA GLY A 121 -5.62 12.99 1.27
C GLY A 121 -6.32 13.92 0.28
N ASP A 122 -5.88 15.19 0.17
CA ASP A 122 -6.40 16.14 -0.83
C ASP A 122 -6.18 15.59 -2.24
N HIS A 123 -4.97 15.08 -2.50
CA HIS A 123 -4.63 14.53 -3.79
C HIS A 123 -5.39 13.24 -4.13
N VAL A 124 -5.62 12.34 -3.16
CA VAL A 124 -6.49 11.16 -3.39
C VAL A 124 -7.88 11.62 -3.83
N VAL A 125 -8.45 12.60 -3.14
CA VAL A 125 -9.79 13.12 -3.45
C VAL A 125 -9.82 13.75 -4.84
N GLU A 126 -8.86 14.60 -5.17
CA GLU A 126 -8.76 15.25 -6.47
C GLU A 126 -8.68 14.22 -7.60
N ALA A 127 -7.77 13.25 -7.51
CA ALA A 127 -7.57 12.24 -8.55
C ALA A 127 -8.83 11.37 -8.78
N LEU A 128 -9.51 10.94 -7.71
CA LEU A 128 -10.74 10.15 -7.83
C LEU A 128 -11.89 10.96 -8.42
N VAL A 129 -12.06 12.21 -8.01
CA VAL A 129 -13.10 13.11 -8.54
C VAL A 129 -12.84 13.44 -10.01
N ASP A 130 -11.58 13.71 -10.38
CA ASP A 130 -11.20 14.00 -11.77
C ASP A 130 -11.40 12.77 -12.68
N ALA A 131 -11.30 11.56 -12.14
CA ALA A 131 -11.65 10.31 -12.81
C ALA A 131 -13.17 10.04 -12.87
N GLY A 132 -14.00 10.86 -12.23
CA GLY A 132 -15.47 10.74 -12.25
C GLY A 132 -16.04 9.84 -11.16
N HIS A 133 -15.31 9.63 -10.06
CA HIS A 133 -15.80 8.90 -8.89
C HIS A 133 -16.23 9.85 -7.77
N ASP A 134 -17.12 9.36 -6.89
CA ASP A 134 -17.64 10.11 -5.75
C ASP A 134 -16.82 9.79 -4.49
N VAL A 135 -16.33 10.81 -3.78
CA VAL A 135 -15.75 10.61 -2.44
C VAL A 135 -16.85 10.73 -1.38
N VAL A 136 -17.36 9.59 -0.93
CA VAL A 136 -18.49 9.51 0.02
C VAL A 136 -18.08 9.77 1.46
N THR A 137 -16.80 9.60 1.78
CA THR A 137 -16.26 9.90 3.11
C THR A 137 -14.77 10.17 3.07
N ARG A 138 -14.34 11.05 3.97
CA ARG A 138 -12.93 11.34 4.20
C ARG A 138 -12.66 11.46 5.69
N GLU A 139 -11.70 10.69 6.16
CA GLU A 139 -11.36 10.58 7.58
C GLU A 139 -9.86 10.79 7.79
N LEU A 140 -9.49 11.32 8.95
CA LEU A 140 -8.10 11.40 9.41
C LEU A 140 -8.04 10.82 10.82
N ILE A 141 -7.25 9.77 10.98
CA ILE A 141 -7.16 8.98 12.21
C ILE A 141 -5.70 8.91 12.71
N PRO A 142 -5.48 8.64 14.00
CA PRO A 142 -4.15 8.38 14.54
C PRO A 142 -3.50 7.13 13.92
N ASP A 143 -2.17 7.06 14.03
CA ASP A 143 -1.37 5.92 13.57
C ASP A 143 -1.28 4.85 14.67
N ASP A 144 -2.41 4.22 14.97
CA ASP A 144 -2.47 3.06 15.85
C ASP A 144 -3.27 1.92 15.22
N TYR A 145 -2.95 0.72 15.66
CA TYR A 145 -3.47 -0.51 15.08
C TYR A 145 -4.99 -0.61 15.15
N ASP A 146 -5.57 -0.27 16.30
CA ASP A 146 -6.99 -0.47 16.57
C ASP A 146 -7.84 0.55 15.80
N ASP A 147 -7.43 1.82 15.78
CA ASP A 147 -8.11 2.88 15.02
C ASP A 147 -8.07 2.58 13.51
N VAL A 148 -6.92 2.16 12.96
CA VAL A 148 -6.82 1.80 11.54
C VAL A 148 -7.69 0.58 11.21
N GLN A 149 -7.59 -0.50 11.99
CA GLN A 149 -8.34 -1.73 11.73
C GLN A 149 -9.85 -1.50 11.85
N HIS A 150 -10.30 -0.80 12.89
CA HIS A 150 -11.71 -0.51 13.11
C HIS A 150 -12.29 0.39 12.02
N THR A 151 -11.53 1.42 11.61
CA THR A 151 -11.98 2.35 10.57
C THR A 151 -12.14 1.62 9.24
N VAL A 152 -11.15 0.83 8.81
CA VAL A 152 -11.24 0.07 7.55
C VAL A 152 -12.39 -0.94 7.59
N ASP A 153 -12.51 -1.76 8.65
CA ASP A 153 -13.62 -2.72 8.80
C ASP A 153 -14.99 -2.04 8.80
N SER A 154 -15.11 -0.85 9.41
CA SER A 154 -16.38 -0.12 9.43
C SER A 154 -16.73 0.45 8.06
N LEU A 155 -15.74 0.93 7.30
CA LEU A 155 -15.93 1.55 6.00
C LEU A 155 -16.36 0.54 4.94
N VAL A 156 -15.71 -0.62 4.87
CA VAL A 156 -16.04 -1.66 3.87
C VAL A 156 -17.45 -2.24 4.05
N ARG A 157 -18.03 -2.12 5.26
CA ARG A 157 -19.41 -2.54 5.55
C ARG A 157 -20.47 -1.51 5.16
N ARG A 158 -20.07 -0.31 4.72
CA ARG A 158 -21.02 0.72 4.29
C ARG A 158 -21.48 0.45 2.87
N SER A 159 -22.78 0.55 2.64
CA SER A 159 -23.39 0.32 1.32
C SER A 159 -23.10 1.40 0.28
N ASP A 160 -22.45 2.50 0.67
CA ASP A 160 -22.05 3.60 -0.20
C ASP A 160 -20.53 3.62 -0.48
N VAL A 161 -19.80 2.58 -0.05
CA VAL A 161 -18.34 2.46 -0.21
C VAL A 161 -18.02 1.27 -1.11
N ASP A 162 -17.48 1.55 -2.29
CA ASP A 162 -17.01 0.57 -3.28
C ASP A 162 -15.48 0.43 -3.27
N VAL A 163 -14.74 1.39 -2.70
CA VAL A 163 -13.28 1.34 -2.56
C VAL A 163 -12.81 2.10 -1.32
N VAL A 164 -11.79 1.58 -0.64
CA VAL A 164 -11.10 2.28 0.46
C VAL A 164 -9.66 2.58 0.06
N VAL A 165 -9.25 3.84 0.18
CA VAL A 165 -7.88 4.28 -0.05
C VAL A 165 -7.31 4.87 1.23
N THR A 166 -6.24 4.29 1.75
CA THR A 166 -5.53 4.82 2.92
C THR A 166 -4.18 5.42 2.53
N THR A 167 -3.75 6.45 3.25
CA THR A 167 -2.40 7.03 3.13
C THR A 167 -1.79 7.27 4.51
N GLY A 168 -0.58 6.76 4.72
CA GLY A 168 0.16 6.91 5.99
C GLY A 168 0.25 5.61 6.80
N GLY A 169 1.06 5.64 7.86
CA GLY A 169 1.28 4.52 8.79
C GLY A 169 1.95 3.28 8.19
N THR A 170 2.61 3.39 7.02
CA THR A 170 3.30 2.26 6.36
C THR A 170 4.82 2.30 6.51
N GLY A 171 5.39 3.26 7.22
CA GLY A 171 6.84 3.38 7.44
C GLY A 171 7.41 2.23 8.28
N VAL A 172 8.66 2.31 8.73
CA VAL A 172 9.29 1.24 9.53
C VAL A 172 9.43 1.60 11.01
N THR A 173 8.80 2.69 11.44
CA THR A 173 8.83 3.12 12.84
C THR A 173 7.84 2.29 13.68
N PRO A 174 7.98 2.27 15.02
CA PRO A 174 7.09 1.47 15.88
C PRO A 174 5.61 1.85 15.80
N ASP A 175 5.31 3.08 15.38
CA ASP A 175 3.95 3.62 15.29
C ASP A 175 3.32 3.29 13.92
N ASP A 176 4.13 3.00 12.89
CA ASP A 176 3.63 2.66 11.55
C ASP A 176 2.98 1.26 11.54
N ARG A 177 1.65 1.21 11.68
CA ARG A 177 0.90 -0.05 11.84
C ARG A 177 -0.12 -0.34 10.75
N THR A 178 -0.25 0.51 9.72
CA THR A 178 -1.27 0.33 8.68
C THR A 178 -1.23 -1.06 8.05
N PRO A 179 -0.09 -1.59 7.54
CA PRO A 179 -0.06 -2.93 6.94
C PRO A 179 -0.42 -4.04 7.93
N GLU A 180 0.05 -3.93 9.18
CA GLU A 180 -0.25 -4.89 10.25
C GLU A 180 -1.74 -4.89 10.62
N ALA A 181 -2.39 -3.72 10.61
CA ALA A 181 -3.79 -3.54 10.96
C ALA A 181 -4.73 -4.05 9.87
N VAL A 182 -4.43 -3.79 8.60
CA VAL A 182 -5.33 -4.12 7.47
C VAL A 182 -5.18 -5.56 6.96
N ARG A 183 -3.98 -6.13 6.96
CA ARG A 183 -3.73 -7.47 6.39
C ARG A 183 -4.58 -8.58 7.00
N PRO A 184 -4.82 -8.63 8.33
CA PRO A 184 -5.69 -9.64 8.92
C PRO A 184 -7.15 -9.57 8.45
N LEU A 185 -7.58 -8.45 7.87
CA LEU A 185 -8.93 -8.28 7.32
C LEU A 185 -9.04 -8.79 5.88
N PHE A 186 -7.94 -8.98 5.16
CA PHE A 186 -7.98 -9.40 3.76
C PHE A 186 -8.54 -10.82 3.61
N GLU A 187 -9.63 -10.94 2.88
CA GLU A 187 -10.15 -12.22 2.39
C GLU A 187 -9.28 -12.74 1.24
N LYS A 188 -8.85 -11.80 0.38
CA LYS A 188 -7.96 -12.03 -0.75
C LYS A 188 -6.89 -10.93 -0.76
N GLU A 189 -5.63 -11.27 -0.54
CA GLU A 189 -4.52 -10.33 -0.70
C GLU A 189 -4.23 -10.08 -2.19
N LEU A 190 -3.91 -8.83 -2.54
CA LEU A 190 -3.56 -8.41 -3.91
C LEU A 190 -2.05 -8.07 -3.99
N PRO A 191 -1.14 -9.07 -3.98
CA PRO A 191 0.30 -8.81 -3.89
C PRO A 191 0.85 -8.03 -5.10
N GLY A 192 0.23 -8.19 -6.27
CA GLY A 192 0.59 -7.49 -7.51
C GLY A 192 0.55 -5.97 -7.37
N PHE A 193 -0.34 -5.42 -6.54
CA PHE A 193 -0.39 -3.98 -6.24
C PHE A 193 0.93 -3.49 -5.63
N GLY A 194 1.39 -4.13 -4.55
CA GLY A 194 2.62 -3.74 -3.88
C GLY A 194 3.85 -3.94 -4.76
N GLU A 195 3.86 -5.00 -5.57
CA GLU A 195 4.93 -5.28 -6.53
C GLU A 195 5.01 -4.21 -7.62
N LEU A 196 3.89 -3.88 -8.26
CA LEU A 196 3.81 -2.86 -9.30
C LEU A 196 4.13 -1.47 -8.74
N PHE A 197 3.57 -1.12 -7.59
CA PHE A 197 3.83 0.14 -6.92
C PHE A 197 5.32 0.34 -6.63
N ARG A 198 6.00 -0.70 -6.12
CA ARG A 198 7.46 -0.66 -5.90
C ARG A 198 8.23 -0.56 -7.22
N ARG A 199 7.77 -1.21 -8.28
CA ARG A 199 8.39 -1.10 -9.61
C ARG A 199 8.35 0.33 -10.13
N TYR A 200 7.21 1.01 -10.02
CA TYR A 200 7.07 2.41 -10.41
C TYR A 200 7.90 3.31 -9.49
N SER A 201 7.78 3.12 -8.18
CA SER A 201 8.50 3.91 -7.17
C SER A 201 10.02 3.84 -7.34
N TYR A 202 10.58 2.71 -7.80
CA TYR A 202 12.02 2.56 -7.98
C TYR A 202 12.61 3.62 -8.94
N GLY A 203 11.85 4.06 -9.95
CA GLY A 203 12.27 5.12 -10.86
C GLY A 203 12.49 6.47 -10.16
N GLU A 204 11.74 6.74 -9.09
CA GLU A 204 11.74 8.01 -8.38
C GLU A 204 12.64 7.99 -7.12
N ILE A 205 12.52 6.93 -6.32
CA ILE A 205 13.16 6.86 -5.00
C ILE A 205 14.31 5.83 -4.93
N GLY A 206 14.57 5.11 -6.02
CA GLY A 206 15.65 4.12 -6.12
C GLY A 206 15.56 3.04 -5.02
N THR A 207 16.69 2.72 -4.40
CA THR A 207 16.78 1.67 -3.37
C THR A 207 15.99 1.97 -2.10
N ARG A 208 15.51 3.20 -1.89
CA ARG A 208 14.62 3.53 -0.75
C ARG A 208 13.31 2.73 -0.79
N VAL A 209 12.94 2.21 -1.96
CA VAL A 209 11.79 1.33 -2.13
C VAL A 209 11.81 0.08 -1.24
N VAL A 210 12.98 -0.32 -0.73
CA VAL A 210 13.09 -1.40 0.27
C VAL A 210 12.26 -1.11 1.53
N GLY A 211 12.07 0.16 1.88
CA GLY A 211 11.21 0.58 3.01
C GLY A 211 9.74 0.77 2.65
N THR A 212 9.35 0.62 1.38
CA THR A 212 7.97 0.83 0.93
C THR A 212 7.10 -0.38 1.26
N ARG A 213 6.16 -0.21 2.20
CA ARG A 213 5.21 -1.25 2.64
C ARG A 213 3.77 -1.04 2.15
N ALA A 214 3.60 -0.51 0.94
CA ALA A 214 2.27 -0.43 0.31
C ALA A 214 1.67 -1.83 0.15
N THR A 215 0.37 -1.97 0.43
CA THR A 215 -0.35 -3.25 0.41
C THR A 215 -1.79 -3.05 -0.03
N ALA A 216 -2.40 -4.07 -0.63
CA ALA A 216 -3.82 -4.05 -0.99
C ALA A 216 -4.46 -5.43 -0.85
N GLY A 217 -5.78 -5.45 -0.78
CA GLY A 217 -6.59 -6.67 -0.65
C GLY A 217 -8.07 -6.40 -0.84
N ILE A 218 -8.87 -7.47 -0.88
CA ILE A 218 -10.33 -7.42 -0.84
C ILE A 218 -10.79 -7.72 0.59
N ILE A 219 -11.71 -6.91 1.11
CA ILE A 219 -12.35 -7.07 2.42
C ILE A 219 -13.85 -6.88 2.23
N ASP A 220 -14.68 -7.85 2.60
CA ASP A 220 -16.14 -7.79 2.48
C ASP A 220 -16.60 -7.36 1.07
N GLY A 221 -15.91 -7.84 0.03
CA GLY A 221 -16.20 -7.47 -1.38
C GLY A 221 -15.70 -6.08 -1.82
N VAL A 222 -14.97 -5.35 -0.97
CA VAL A 222 -14.45 -3.99 -1.27
C VAL A 222 -12.92 -4.03 -1.43
N PRO A 223 -12.35 -3.53 -2.54
CA PRO A 223 -10.91 -3.31 -2.67
C PRO A 223 -10.40 -2.23 -1.71
N VAL A 224 -9.31 -2.54 -1.01
CA VAL A 224 -8.63 -1.64 -0.07
C VAL A 224 -7.18 -1.46 -0.48
N PHE A 225 -6.76 -0.21 -0.71
CA PHE A 225 -5.40 0.16 -1.09
C PHE A 225 -4.74 0.99 0.01
N CYS A 226 -3.54 0.60 0.44
CA CYS A 226 -2.80 1.31 1.50
C CYS A 226 -1.48 1.85 0.97
N PHE A 227 -1.33 3.17 0.99
CA PHE A 227 -0.17 3.90 0.48
C PHE A 227 0.69 4.50 1.60
N PRO A 228 1.99 4.76 1.33
CA PRO A 228 2.80 5.64 2.15
C PRO A 228 2.19 7.03 2.31
N GLY A 229 2.59 7.74 3.37
CA GLY A 229 2.06 9.07 3.69
C GLY A 229 2.59 10.22 2.82
N SER A 230 3.59 10.01 1.97
CA SER A 230 4.14 11.05 1.09
C SER A 230 3.20 11.34 -0.09
N THR A 231 3.02 12.61 -0.44
CA THR A 231 2.17 13.02 -1.57
C THR A 231 2.62 12.39 -2.90
N ASP A 232 3.92 12.34 -3.18
CA ASP A 232 4.45 11.72 -4.42
C ASP A 232 4.05 10.23 -4.54
N ALA A 233 4.12 9.48 -3.44
CA ALA A 233 3.72 8.07 -3.39
C ALA A 233 2.23 7.88 -3.65
N VAL A 234 1.41 8.77 -3.09
CA VAL A 234 -0.04 8.75 -3.31
C VAL A 234 -0.38 9.12 -4.75
N GLN A 235 0.27 10.15 -5.29
CA GLN A 235 0.08 10.57 -6.67
C GLN A 235 0.36 9.41 -7.64
N LEU A 236 1.57 8.86 -7.56
CA LEU A 236 1.97 7.74 -8.40
C LEU A 236 1.01 6.55 -8.26
N GLY A 237 0.60 6.24 -7.04
CA GLY A 237 -0.21 5.06 -6.76
C GLY A 237 -1.67 5.21 -7.18
N VAL A 238 -2.27 6.37 -6.95
CA VAL A 238 -3.68 6.60 -7.25
C VAL A 238 -3.87 6.80 -8.75
N GLU A 239 -3.06 7.65 -9.38
CA GLU A 239 -3.19 7.96 -10.81
C GLU A 239 -2.85 6.73 -11.68
N GLU A 240 -1.76 6.01 -11.39
CA GLU A 240 -1.29 4.92 -12.27
C GLU A 240 -1.89 3.54 -11.94
N ILE A 241 -2.58 3.39 -10.80
CA ILE A 241 -3.08 2.08 -10.35
C ILE A 241 -4.53 2.14 -9.89
N VAL A 242 -4.87 3.00 -8.92
CA VAL A 242 -6.22 2.96 -8.31
C VAL A 242 -7.29 3.36 -9.31
N VAL A 243 -7.09 4.48 -10.03
CA VAL A 243 -8.07 4.97 -11.01
C VAL A 243 -8.31 3.94 -12.12
N GLU A 244 -7.25 3.26 -12.56
CA GLU A 244 -7.34 2.27 -13.64
C GLU A 244 -7.97 0.95 -13.19
N GLU A 245 -7.68 0.48 -11.98
CA GLU A 245 -8.00 -0.90 -11.56
C GLU A 245 -9.15 -1.01 -10.55
N ALA A 246 -9.41 0.03 -9.74
CA ALA A 246 -10.44 -0.05 -8.71
C ALA A 246 -11.85 -0.35 -9.27
N PRO A 247 -12.30 0.25 -10.39
CA PRO A 247 -13.62 -0.04 -10.97
C PRO A 247 -13.80 -1.51 -11.34
N HIS A 248 -12.77 -2.09 -11.96
CA HIS A 248 -12.75 -3.49 -12.36
C HIS A 248 -12.72 -4.43 -11.14
N LEU A 249 -11.85 -4.15 -10.17
CA LEU A 249 -11.70 -4.98 -8.97
C LEU A 249 -12.96 -4.96 -8.10
N ALA A 250 -13.58 -3.79 -7.89
CA ALA A 250 -14.82 -3.67 -7.14
C ALA A 250 -15.95 -4.48 -7.81
N GLY A 251 -16.12 -4.32 -9.13
CA GLY A 251 -17.14 -5.04 -9.87
C GLY A 251 -16.92 -6.55 -9.96
N LEU A 252 -15.68 -7.04 -9.89
CA LEU A 252 -15.39 -8.47 -9.73
C LEU A 252 -15.69 -8.98 -8.31
N ALA A 253 -15.34 -8.21 -7.29
CA ALA A 253 -15.45 -8.61 -5.89
C ALA A 253 -16.91 -8.65 -5.38
N GLN A 254 -17.79 -7.80 -5.91
CA GLN A 254 -19.19 -7.73 -5.50
C GLN A 254 -20.09 -8.84 -6.09
N ARG A 255 -19.62 -9.59 -7.10
CA ARG A 255 -20.39 -10.68 -7.75
C ARG A 255 -20.77 -11.81 -6.81
N ASP A 256 -19.85 -12.18 -5.93
CA ASP A 256 -20.03 -13.32 -5.04
C ASP A 256 -21.18 -13.06 -4.04
N ALA A 257 -21.53 -11.79 -3.79
CA ALA A 257 -22.58 -11.39 -2.84
C ALA A 257 -24.02 -11.45 -3.42
N ASP A 258 -24.19 -11.34 -4.74
CA ASP A 258 -25.51 -11.33 -5.39
C ASP A 258 -26.01 -12.74 -5.77
N GLU A 259 -25.13 -13.75 -5.74
CA GLU A 259 -25.43 -15.14 -6.14
C GLU A 259 -25.82 -16.08 -4.97
N GLU A 260 -25.84 -15.59 -3.72
CA GLU A 260 -26.18 -16.36 -2.49
C GLU A 260 -27.59 -16.06 -1.93
#